data_AF-A0A813DD07-F1
#
_entry.id   AF-A0A813DD07-F1
#
_cell.length_a   1.000
_cell.length_b   1.000
_cell.length_c   1.000
_cell.angle_alpha   90.00
_cell.angle_beta   90.00
_cell.angle_gamma   90.00
#
_symmetry.space_group_name_H-M   'P 1'
#
loop_
_entity.id
_entity.type
_entity.pdbx_description
1 polymer ?
#
loop_
_entity_poly.entity_id
_entity_poly.type
_entity_poly.pdbx_seq_one_letter_code
_entity_poly.pdbx_strand_id
1 'polypeptide(L)'
;FVFSHGDVQVAVGQRAKDPGQDPFAEDHTGDLVWPTALAFCRYLCDHEPLLQQKRVLDIGAGTGLVGLVASKLGAHVTLTDVPRVIPLLARNAAVDVAASGDLGGAEAPSSPSADLTDVKP
;
A
#
# COMPACT_ATOMS: atom_id res chain seq x y z
N PHE A 1 -0.25 10.50 10.18
CA PHE A 1 -1.66 10.13 10.43
C PHE A 1 -1.69 8.75 11.03
N VAL A 2 -2.55 8.50 12.02
CA VAL A 2 -2.72 7.17 12.63
C VAL A 2 -4.16 6.73 12.45
N PHE A 3 -4.35 5.59 11.81
CA PHE A 3 -5.65 4.90 11.74
C PHE A 3 -5.72 3.86 12.86
N SER A 4 -6.89 3.73 13.48
CA SER A 4 -7.15 2.70 14.48
C SER A 4 -8.59 2.23 14.39
N HIS A 5 -8.80 0.91 14.41
CA HIS A 5 -10.11 0.27 14.44
C HIS A 5 -9.97 -1.13 15.07
N GLY A 6 -10.57 -1.34 16.24
CA GLY A 6 -10.33 -2.54 17.04
C GLY A 6 -8.84 -2.70 17.36
N ASP A 7 -8.29 -3.88 17.09
CA ASP A 7 -6.86 -4.20 17.29
C ASP A 7 -5.97 -3.76 16.10
N VAL A 8 -6.56 -3.25 15.01
CA VAL A 8 -5.81 -2.79 13.85
C VAL A 8 -5.34 -1.36 14.06
N GLN A 9 -4.03 -1.15 14.01
CA GLN A 9 -3.40 0.17 14.05
C GLN A 9 -2.36 0.30 12.93
N VAL A 10 -2.46 1.38 12.16
CA VAL A 10 -1.53 1.70 11.06
C VAL A 10 -1.17 3.18 11.13
N ALA A 11 0.14 3.48 11.11
CA ALA A 11 0.66 4.84 11.07
C ALA A 11 1.29 5.13 9.71
N VAL A 12 0.87 6.24 9.07
CA VAL A 12 1.41 6.69 7.78
C VAL A 12 1.88 8.14 7.86
N GLY A 13 3.04 8.42 7.28
CA GLY A 13 3.50 9.78 7.00
C GLY A 13 2.64 10.43 5.91
N GLN A 14 2.54 11.76 5.97
CA GLN A 14 1.92 12.60 4.95
C GLN A 14 2.88 13.74 4.59
N ARG A 15 2.77 14.29 3.38
CA ARG A 15 3.51 15.50 2.99
C ARG A 15 2.50 16.60 2.69
N ALA A 16 2.57 17.68 3.46
CA ALA A 16 1.77 18.87 3.16
C ALA A 16 2.34 19.59 1.94
N LYS A 17 1.48 20.33 1.22
CA LYS A 17 1.94 21.28 0.21
C LYS A 17 2.85 22.31 0.88
N ASP A 18 3.99 22.61 0.26
CA ASP A 18 4.78 23.77 0.62
C ASP A 18 3.98 25.02 0.22
N PRO A 19 3.61 25.91 1.16
CA PRO A 19 2.85 27.12 0.85
C PRO A 19 3.60 28.08 -0.08
N GLY A 20 4.92 27.93 -0.26
CA GLY A 20 5.73 28.71 -1.19
C GLY A 20 5.81 28.16 -2.61
N GLN A 21 5.29 26.96 -2.88
CA GLN A 21 5.26 26.37 -4.21
C GLN A 21 3.99 26.74 -4.98
N ASP A 22 4.12 26.87 -6.30
CA ASP A 22 2.98 27.07 -7.19
C ASP A 22 1.95 25.95 -6.96
N PRO A 23 0.72 26.28 -6.54
CA PRO A 23 -0.30 25.30 -6.18
C PRO A 23 -0.72 24.38 -7.34
N PHE A 24 -0.35 24.72 -8.57
CA PHE A 24 -0.61 23.96 -9.80
C PHE A 24 0.64 23.30 -10.40
N ALA A 25 1.84 23.57 -9.89
CA ALA A 25 3.08 23.04 -10.45
C ALA A 25 3.24 21.53 -10.23
N GLU A 26 2.75 21.00 -9.10
CA GLU A 26 2.78 19.57 -8.81
C GLU A 26 1.48 19.08 -8.14
N ASP A 27 1.04 17.91 -8.59
CA ASP A 27 -0.08 17.19 -8.00
C ASP A 27 0.37 16.47 -6.72
N HIS A 28 0.00 17.02 -5.56
CA HIS A 28 0.30 16.46 -4.24
C HIS A 28 -0.82 15.59 -3.66
N THR A 29 -1.80 15.19 -4.47
CA THR A 29 -2.95 14.41 -3.98
C THR A 29 -2.55 13.06 -3.37
N GLY A 30 -1.50 12.41 -3.89
CA GLY A 30 -0.95 11.16 -3.35
C GLY A 30 -0.19 11.30 -2.03
N ASP A 31 0.09 12.53 -1.56
CA ASP A 31 0.86 12.76 -0.33
C ASP A 31 0.01 12.79 0.95
N LEU A 32 -1.33 12.73 0.81
CA LEU A 32 -2.30 12.89 1.90
C LEU A 32 -3.20 11.65 2.04
N VAL A 33 -3.70 11.43 3.25
CA VAL A 33 -4.76 10.47 3.51
C VAL A 33 -6.09 11.11 3.11
N TRP A 34 -6.78 10.48 2.18
CA TRP A 34 -8.09 10.91 1.74
C TRP A 34 -9.20 10.39 2.67
N PRO A 35 -10.29 11.15 2.90
CA PRO A 35 -11.41 10.68 3.70
C PRO A 35 -11.98 9.33 3.23
N THR A 36 -12.00 9.09 1.92
CA THR A 36 -12.43 7.82 1.33
C THR A 36 -11.56 6.64 1.78
N ALA A 37 -10.25 6.84 1.94
CA ALA A 37 -9.35 5.79 2.45
C ALA A 37 -9.75 5.38 3.88
N LEU A 38 -10.16 6.33 4.72
CA LEU A 38 -10.62 6.03 6.09
C LEU A 38 -11.91 5.22 6.11
N ALA A 39 -12.88 5.60 5.27
CA ALA A 39 -14.14 4.88 5.14
C ALA A 39 -13.90 3.45 4.64
N PHE A 40 -13.01 3.28 3.66
CA PHE A 40 -12.69 1.97 3.12
C PHE A 40 -11.91 1.10 4.11
N CYS A 41 -10.96 1.65 4.86
CA CYS A 41 -10.25 0.90 5.90
C CYS A 41 -11.21 0.34 6.95
N ARG A 42 -12.19 1.14 7.41
CA ARG A 42 -13.22 0.66 8.34
C ARG A 42 -14.03 -0.48 7.74
N TYR A 43 -14.48 -0.31 6.50
CA TYR A 43 -15.19 -1.38 5.79
C TYR A 43 -14.37 -2.67 5.71
N LEU A 44 -13.07 -2.60 5.40
CA LEU A 44 -12.20 -3.77 5.37
C LEU A 44 -12.04 -4.42 6.74
N CYS A 45 -11.88 -3.63 7.81
CA CYS A 45 -11.82 -4.15 9.18
C CYS A 45 -13.13 -4.88 9.57
N ASP A 46 -14.29 -4.32 9.21
CA ASP A 46 -15.59 -4.95 9.46
C ASP A 46 -15.80 -6.23 8.62
N HIS A 47 -14.95 -6.47 7.61
CA HIS A 47 -15.04 -7.59 6.67
C HIS A 47 -13.69 -8.33 6.52
N GLU A 48 -12.93 -8.46 7.60
CA GLU A 48 -11.60 -9.13 7.62
C GLU A 48 -11.55 -10.46 6.84
N PRO A 49 -12.55 -11.37 6.90
CA PRO A 49 -12.50 -12.63 6.16
C PRO A 49 -12.36 -12.48 4.63
N LEU A 50 -12.66 -11.30 4.06
CA LEU A 50 -12.46 -11.03 2.64
C LEU A 50 -10.98 -10.99 2.24
N LEU A 51 -10.08 -10.74 3.19
CA LEU A 51 -8.67 -10.43 2.93
C LEU A 51 -7.69 -11.52 3.39
N GLN A 52 -8.09 -12.37 4.33
CA GLN A 52 -7.23 -13.43 4.86
C GLN A 52 -6.65 -14.30 3.73
N GLN A 53 -5.31 -14.37 3.68
CA GLN A 53 -4.51 -15.13 2.71
C GLN A 53 -4.76 -14.74 1.24
N LYS A 54 -5.33 -13.56 0.97
CA LYS A 54 -5.53 -13.07 -0.40
C LYS A 54 -4.30 -12.32 -0.90
N ARG A 55 -4.13 -12.32 -2.22
CA ARG A 55 -3.17 -11.45 -2.92
C ARG A 55 -3.92 -10.20 -3.38
N VAL A 56 -3.48 -9.04 -2.92
CA VAL A 56 -4.15 -7.75 -3.17
C VAL A 56 -3.19 -6.82 -3.90
N LEU A 57 -3.71 -6.10 -4.89
CA LEU A 57 -3.01 -5.02 -5.58
C LEU A 57 -3.72 -3.70 -5.23
N ASP A 58 -3.00 -2.77 -4.61
CA ASP A 58 -3.48 -1.42 -4.32
C ASP A 58 -2.97 -0.45 -5.39
N ILE A 59 -3.88 0.13 -6.17
CA ILE A 59 -3.56 1.02 -7.31
C ILE A 59 -3.86 2.46 -6.92
N GLY A 60 -2.84 3.31 -6.94
CA GLY A 60 -2.97 4.69 -6.45
C GLY A 60 -2.97 4.72 -4.93
N ALA A 61 -2.04 3.97 -4.32
CA ALA A 61 -2.00 3.74 -2.88
C ALA A 61 -1.75 5.03 -2.07
N GLY A 62 -1.16 6.06 -2.67
CA GLY A 62 -0.84 7.33 -2.03
C GLY A 62 0.08 7.12 -0.83
N THR A 63 -0.45 7.40 0.35
CA THR A 63 0.23 7.14 1.63
C THR A 63 0.38 5.65 1.97
N GLY A 64 -0.34 4.77 1.28
CA GLY A 64 -0.36 3.32 1.51
C GLY A 64 -1.36 2.86 2.57
N LEU A 65 -2.16 3.76 3.15
CA LEU A 65 -2.99 3.43 4.32
C LEU A 65 -3.90 2.21 4.09
N VAL A 66 -4.59 2.15 2.94
CA VAL A 66 -5.55 1.08 2.63
C VAL A 66 -4.84 -0.27 2.53
N GLY A 67 -3.83 -0.37 1.67
CA GLY A 67 -3.07 -1.60 1.52
C GLY A 67 -2.34 -2.04 2.80
N LEU A 68 -1.86 -1.12 3.64
CA LEU A 68 -1.27 -1.48 4.93
C LEU A 68 -2.31 -2.03 5.92
N VAL A 69 -3.51 -1.43 5.97
CA VAL A 69 -4.63 -2.01 6.74
C VAL A 69 -4.99 -3.40 6.19
N ALA A 70 -5.05 -3.57 4.87
CA ALA A 70 -5.31 -4.88 4.28
C ALA A 70 -4.22 -5.91 4.64
N SER A 71 -2.96 -5.49 4.73
CA SER A 71 -1.86 -6.34 5.17
C SER A 71 -2.02 -6.77 6.63
N LYS A 72 -2.46 -5.88 7.53
CA LYS A 72 -2.77 -6.23 8.93
C LYS A 72 -3.92 -7.21 9.07
N LEU A 73 -4.85 -7.20 8.11
CA LEU A 73 -5.98 -8.13 8.02
C LEU A 73 -5.61 -9.45 7.31
N GLY A 74 -4.31 -9.72 7.10
CA GLY A 74 -3.80 -11.00 6.62
C GLY A 74 -3.69 -11.14 5.10
N ALA A 75 -3.78 -10.05 4.34
CA ALA A 75 -3.52 -10.06 2.90
C ALA A 75 -2.02 -9.94 2.56
N HIS A 76 -1.62 -10.50 1.42
CA HIS A 76 -0.34 -10.24 0.77
C HIS A 76 -0.52 -9.11 -0.24
N VAL A 77 -0.01 -7.93 0.11
CA VAL A 77 -0.33 -6.68 -0.61
C VAL A 77 0.83 -6.21 -1.47
N THR A 78 0.55 -5.89 -2.73
CA THR A 78 1.43 -5.10 -3.60
C THR A 78 0.89 -3.67 -3.67
N LEU A 79 1.67 -2.72 -3.18
CA LEU A 79 1.34 -1.29 -3.21
C LEU A 79 1.90 -0.64 -4.50
N THR A 80 1.08 0.10 -5.24
CA THR A 80 1.50 0.77 -6.48
C THR A 80 1.01 2.21 -6.54
N ASP A 81 1.85 3.07 -7.12
CA ASP A 81 1.53 4.48 -7.39
C ASP A 81 2.49 5.03 -8.47
N VAL A 82 2.35 6.31 -8.83
CA VAL A 82 3.27 7.00 -9.73
C VAL A 82 4.64 7.24 -9.07
N PRO A 83 5.74 7.32 -9.85
CA PRO A 83 7.11 7.39 -9.32
C PRO A 83 7.35 8.43 -8.21
N ARG A 84 6.69 9.60 -8.28
CA ARG A 84 6.81 10.67 -7.29
C ARG A 84 6.33 10.25 -5.88
N VAL A 85 5.31 9.41 -5.80
CA VAL A 85 4.67 8.98 -4.54
C VAL A 85 5.43 7.81 -3.90
N ILE A 86 6.09 6.98 -4.72
CA ILE A 86 6.82 5.78 -4.28
C ILE A 86 7.75 6.02 -3.08
N PRO A 87 8.55 7.11 -2.98
CA PRO A 87 9.39 7.36 -1.81
C PRO A 87 8.61 7.57 -0.50
N LEU A 88 7.42 8.17 -0.56
CA LEU A 88 6.55 8.29 0.63
C LEU A 88 5.96 6.94 0.99
N LEU A 89 5.39 6.26 -0.01
CA LEU A 89 4.75 4.95 0.13
C LEU A 89 5.70 3.91 0.72
N ALA A 90 6.93 3.82 0.20
CA ALA A 90 7.96 2.89 0.66
C ALA A 90 8.38 3.16 2.11
N ARG A 91 8.51 4.43 2.51
CA ARG A 91 8.81 4.79 3.91
C ARG A 91 7.69 4.35 4.85
N ASN A 92 6.43 4.58 4.47
CA ASN A 92 5.29 4.20 5.28
C ASN A 92 5.19 2.66 5.42
N ALA A 93 5.40 1.92 4.34
CA ALA A 93 5.41 0.46 4.38
C ALA A 93 6.55 -0.09 5.26
N ALA A 94 7.75 0.49 5.19
CA ALA A 94 8.88 0.05 6.00
C ALA A 94 8.64 0.22 7.52
N VAL A 95 7.99 1.31 7.93
CA VAL A 95 7.63 1.54 9.34
C VAL A 95 6.65 0.50 9.84
N ASP A 96 5.65 0.15 9.04
CA ASP A 96 4.64 -0.83 9.43
C ASP A 96 5.20 -2.26 9.52
N VAL A 97 6.10 -2.64 8.59
CA VAL A 97 6.83 -3.92 8.64
C VAL A 97 7.67 -4.01 9.91
N ALA A 98 8.40 -2.95 10.27
CA ALA A 98 9.22 -2.92 11.48
C ALA A 98 8.38 -3.06 12.77
N ALA A 99 7.17 -2.51 12.79
CA ALA A 99 6.25 -2.61 13.95
C ALA A 99 5.56 -3.98 14.06
N SER A 100 5.44 -4.72 12.96
CA SER A 100 4.71 -6.00 12.91
C SER A 100 5.53 -7.20 13.39
N GLY A 101 6.85 -7.04 13.53
CA GLY A 101 7.74 -8.03 14.13
C GLY A 101 7.52 -9.46 13.63
N ASP A 102 7.48 -9.71 12.31
CA ASP A 102 7.50 -11.08 11.81
C ASP A 102 8.23 -11.26 10.46
N LEU A 103 8.79 -12.46 10.38
CA LEU A 103 9.77 -13.12 9.54
C LEU A 103 9.19 -13.50 8.19
N GLY A 104 9.87 -13.14 7.11
CA GLY A 104 9.47 -13.59 5.79
C GLY A 104 10.35 -13.03 4.70
N GLY A 105 11.57 -13.57 4.59
CA GLY A 105 12.34 -13.43 3.36
C GLY A 105 11.51 -13.97 2.21
N ALA A 106 11.02 -13.08 1.35
CA ALA A 106 10.46 -13.48 0.08
C ALA A 106 11.61 -14.08 -0.75
N GLU A 107 11.67 -15.41 -0.82
CA GLU A 107 12.47 -16.05 -1.86
C GLU A 107 11.88 -15.60 -3.20
N ALA A 108 12.72 -14.99 -4.04
CA ALA A 108 12.30 -14.53 -5.35
C ALA A 108 11.70 -15.70 -6.12
N PRO A 109 10.53 -15.54 -6.76
CA PRO A 109 10.01 -16.59 -7.63
C PRO A 109 11.07 -16.89 -8.69
N SER A 110 11.50 -18.15 -8.78
CA SER A 110 12.40 -18.59 -9.82
C SER A 110 11.79 -18.24 -11.17
N SER A 111 12.59 -17.57 -12.00
CA SER A 111 12.18 -17.10 -13.32
C SER A 111 11.51 -18.24 -14.09
N PRO A 112 10.30 -18.05 -14.65
CA PRO A 112 9.77 -19.03 -15.59
C PRO A 112 10.68 -19.01 -16.82
N SER A 113 11.26 -20.18 -17.12
CA SER A 113 11.97 -20.43 -18.38
C SER A 113 10.98 -20.16 -19.51
N ALA A 114 11.22 -19.10 -20.28
CA ALA A 114 10.44 -18.80 -21.47
C ALA A 114 10.82 -19.80 -22.56
N ASP A 115 10.03 -20.86 -22.70
CA ASP A 115 10.08 -21.73 -23.87
C ASP A 115 9.14 -21.14 -24.94
N LEU A 116 9.70 -20.23 -25.73
CA LEU A 116 9.06 -19.59 -26.89
C LEU A 116 9.42 -20.38 -28.15
N THR A 117 8.98 -21.64 -28.24
CA THR A 117 8.92 -22.36 -29.52
C THR A 117 7.68 -23.23 -29.57
N ASP A 118 6.53 -22.65 -29.94
CA ASP A 118 5.47 -23.36 -30.68
C ASP A 118 4.34 -22.42 -31.13
N VAL A 119 4.70 -21.42 -31.94
CA VAL A 119 3.74 -20.82 -32.87
C VAL A 119 4.18 -21.20 -34.27
N LYS A 120 3.59 -22.28 -34.80
CA LYS A 120 3.69 -22.63 -36.23
C LYS A 120 2.74 -21.70 -37.04
N PRO A 121 3.04 -21.47 -38.32
CA PRO A 121 2.58 -20.31 -39.10
C PRO A 121 1.09 -20.31 -39.42
#